data_AF-U4TPM1-F1
#
_entry.id   AF-U4TPM1-F1
#
_cell.length_a   1.000
_cell.length_b   1.000
_cell.length_c   1.000
_cell.angle_alpha   90.00
_cell.angle_beta   90.00
_cell.angle_gamma   90.00
#
_symmetry.space_group_name_H-M   'P 1'
#
loop_
_entity.id
_entity.type
_entity.pdbx_description
1 polymer ?
#
loop_
_entity_poly.entity_id
_entity_poly.type
_entity_poly.pdbx_seq_one_letter_code
_entity_poly.pdbx_strand_id
1 'polypeptide(L)'
;MIEPKEMRRIAQLNRDAKPKKETNKVKVQTREVHDVVITKKTKTVRQTAWILSTSTNNVYDLIHMGKLRALKLGDTAIPDAEIDRFLTWALDSGADLNALIDQYRQEQKAKQQEEQPAQSGRLFSMERKAKHD
;
A
#
# COMPACT_ATOMS: atom_id res chain seq x y z
N MET A 1 -37.73 17.04 78.91
CA MET A 1 -36.55 17.90 79.11
C MET A 1 -35.33 16.99 79.17
N ILE A 2 -34.32 17.18 78.33
CA ILE A 2 -33.11 16.34 78.34
C ILE A 2 -32.21 16.83 79.48
N GLU A 3 -31.71 15.91 80.30
CA GLU A 3 -30.86 16.28 81.44
C GLU A 3 -29.53 16.90 81.01
N PRO A 4 -28.98 17.88 81.74
CA PRO A 4 -27.72 18.54 81.40
C PRO A 4 -26.51 17.59 81.24
N LYS A 5 -26.57 16.41 81.87
CA LYS A 5 -25.53 15.37 81.75
C LYS A 5 -25.59 14.64 80.41
N GLU A 6 -26.78 14.40 79.87
CA GLU A 6 -26.99 13.81 78.54
C GLU A 6 -26.55 14.78 77.45
N MET A 7 -26.81 16.09 77.60
CA MET A 7 -26.29 17.11 76.68
C MET A 7 -24.75 17.16 76.63
N ARG A 8 -24.08 16.99 77.78
CA ARG A 8 -22.61 16.92 77.82
C ARG A 8 -22.06 15.66 77.14
N ARG A 9 -22.75 14.53 77.28
CA ARG A 9 -22.35 13.25 76.66
C ARG A 9 -22.46 13.29 75.13
N ILE A 10 -23.55 13.85 74.61
CA ILE A 10 -23.76 14.04 73.16
C ILE A 10 -22.74 15.04 72.58
N ALA A 11 -22.43 16.12 73.29
CA ALA A 11 -21.43 17.10 72.87
C ALA A 11 -19.98 16.58 72.93
N GLN A 12 -19.71 15.53 73.70
CA GLN A 12 -18.41 14.86 73.75
C GLN A 12 -18.26 13.89 72.56
N LEU A 13 -19.28 13.07 72.30
CA LEU A 13 -19.29 12.11 71.18
C LEU A 13 -19.12 12.80 69.81
N ASN A 14 -19.70 13.99 69.63
CA ASN A 14 -19.57 14.76 68.38
C ASN A 14 -18.23 15.50 68.25
N ARG A 15 -17.45 15.67 69.33
CA ARG A 15 -16.11 16.29 69.29
C ARG A 15 -15.04 15.32 68.79
N ASP A 16 -15.21 14.03 69.07
CA ASP A 16 -14.26 12.97 68.67
C ASP A 16 -14.53 12.44 67.25
N ALA A 17 -15.70 12.75 66.68
CA ALA A 17 -16.07 12.44 65.30
C ALA A 17 -15.46 13.46 64.31
N LYS A 18 -14.13 13.52 64.19
CA LYS A 18 -13.48 14.21 63.07
C LYS A 18 -13.92 13.55 61.77
N PRO A 19 -14.56 14.25 60.82
CA PRO A 19 -14.83 13.68 59.51
C PRO A 19 -13.49 13.41 58.83
N LYS A 20 -13.10 12.15 58.75
CA LYS A 20 -12.01 11.73 57.86
C LYS A 20 -12.48 12.10 56.45
N LYS A 21 -11.92 13.17 55.88
CA LYS A 21 -12.05 13.47 54.45
C LYS A 21 -11.37 12.32 53.72
N GLU A 22 -12.14 11.26 53.49
CA GLU A 22 -11.74 10.16 52.64
C GLU A 22 -11.68 10.73 51.22
N THR A 23 -10.50 11.19 50.85
CA THR A 23 -10.20 11.59 49.48
C THR A 23 -10.35 10.33 48.66
N ASN A 24 -11.51 10.15 48.05
CA ASN A 24 -11.75 9.11 47.08
C ASN A 24 -10.86 9.46 45.88
N LYS A 25 -9.61 9.00 45.91
CA LYS A 25 -8.68 9.06 44.79
C LYS A 25 -9.25 8.14 43.72
N VAL A 26 -10.17 8.66 42.92
CA VAL A 26 -10.61 8.01 41.69
C VAL A 26 -9.35 7.82 40.87
N LYS A 27 -8.85 6.59 40.83
CA LYS A 27 -7.72 6.19 40.01
C LYS A 27 -8.25 6.22 38.58
N VAL A 28 -8.16 7.38 37.94
CA VAL A 28 -8.46 7.54 36.51
C VAL A 28 -7.49 6.60 35.82
N GLN A 29 -7.99 5.44 35.40
CA GLN A 29 -7.26 4.56 34.51
C GLN A 29 -7.16 5.31 33.20
N THR A 30 -6.01 5.97 32.99
CA THR A 30 -5.62 6.49 31.69
C THR A 30 -5.74 5.31 30.73
N ARG A 31 -6.75 5.34 29.84
CA ARG A 31 -6.85 4.35 28.77
C ARG A 31 -5.56 4.45 27.97
N GLU A 32 -4.80 3.37 27.92
CA GLU A 32 -3.64 3.29 27.04
C GLU A 32 -4.14 3.53 25.61
N VAL A 33 -3.75 4.67 25.05
CA VAL A 33 -4.02 4.98 23.65
C VAL A 33 -3.00 4.14 22.88
N HIS A 34 -3.40 2.93 22.48
CA HIS A 34 -2.57 2.17 21.56
C HIS A 34 -2.61 2.88 20.21
N ASP A 35 -1.48 3.47 19.82
CA ASP A 35 -1.31 4.01 18.49
C ASP A 35 -1.53 2.88 17.48
N VAL A 36 -2.65 2.95 16.75
CA VAL A 36 -2.92 1.99 15.67
C VAL A 36 -1.97 2.33 14.52
N VAL A 37 -0.87 1.57 14.42
CA VAL A 37 0.06 1.69 13.29
C VAL A 37 -0.62 1.16 12.04
N ILE A 38 -1.20 2.06 11.24
CA ILE A 38 -1.80 1.71 9.95
C ILE A 38 -0.67 1.41 8.95
N THR A 39 -0.50 0.14 8.61
CA THR A 39 0.49 -0.31 7.61
C THR A 39 -0.13 -0.37 6.22
N LYS A 40 0.52 0.27 5.23
CA LYS A 40 0.12 0.21 3.83
C LYS A 40 0.37 -1.19 3.27
N LYS A 41 -0.69 -1.86 2.82
CA LYS A 41 -0.70 -3.23 2.25
C LYS A 41 -0.39 -3.32 0.76
N THR A 42 0.00 -2.19 0.16
CA THR A 42 0.31 -2.08 -1.26
C THR A 42 1.65 -1.40 -1.47
N LYS A 43 2.39 -1.86 -2.48
CA LYS A 43 3.71 -1.37 -2.87
C LYS A 43 3.62 -0.71 -4.23
N THR A 44 4.44 0.31 -4.46
CA THR A 44 4.60 0.87 -5.81
C THR A 44 5.38 -0.11 -6.69
N VAL A 45 5.36 0.11 -8.00
CA VAL A 45 6.18 -0.67 -8.95
C VAL A 45 7.67 -0.63 -8.57
N ARG A 46 8.18 0.54 -8.16
CA ARG A 46 9.57 0.70 -7.70
C ARG A 46 9.90 -0.11 -6.45
N GLN A 47 9.01 -0.08 -5.45
CA GLN A 47 9.18 -0.87 -4.23
C GLN A 47 9.15 -2.37 -4.54
N THR A 48 8.25 -2.79 -5.42
CA THR A 48 8.13 -4.19 -5.85
C THR A 48 9.37 -4.65 -6.61
N ALA A 49 9.92 -3.81 -7.50
CA ALA A 49 11.17 -4.08 -8.19
C ALA A 49 12.33 -4.30 -7.21
N TRP A 50 12.40 -3.50 -6.14
CA TRP A 50 13.39 -3.68 -5.08
C TRP A 50 13.20 -4.99 -4.31
N ILE A 51 11.97 -5.34 -3.94
CA ILE A 51 11.64 -6.60 -3.25
C ILE A 51 12.03 -7.81 -4.12
N LEU A 52 11.71 -7.76 -5.41
CA LEU A 52 12.02 -8.83 -6.37
C LEU A 52 13.45 -8.78 -6.92
N SER A 53 14.28 -7.83 -6.45
CA SER A 53 15.66 -7.62 -6.92
C SER A 53 15.79 -7.52 -8.45
N THR A 54 14.91 -6.73 -9.07
CA THR A 54 14.82 -6.58 -10.53
C THR A 54 14.60 -5.13 -10.96
N SER A 55 14.52 -4.87 -12.26
CA SER A 55 14.24 -3.53 -12.78
C SER A 55 12.75 -3.20 -12.76
N THR A 56 12.39 -1.90 -12.69
CA THR A 56 10.99 -1.47 -12.78
C THR A 56 10.35 -1.86 -14.11
N ASN A 57 11.12 -1.85 -15.20
CA ASN A 57 10.63 -2.24 -16.52
C ASN A 57 10.22 -3.71 -16.54
N ASN A 58 11.01 -4.59 -15.91
CA ASN A 58 10.65 -6.00 -15.78
C ASN A 58 9.33 -6.19 -15.02
N VAL A 59 9.10 -5.39 -13.96
CA VAL A 59 7.82 -5.44 -13.22
C VAL A 59 6.66 -4.99 -14.10
N TYR A 60 6.81 -3.92 -14.88
CA TYR A 60 5.79 -3.52 -15.85
C TYR A 60 5.52 -4.60 -16.89
N ASP A 61 6.57 -5.23 -17.43
CA ASP A 61 6.43 -6.33 -18.38
C ASP A 61 5.69 -7.51 -17.74
N LEU A 62 6.02 -7.90 -16.51
CA LEU A 62 5.31 -8.94 -15.75
C LEU A 62 3.82 -8.60 -15.54
N ILE A 63 3.50 -7.33 -15.34
CA ILE A 63 2.11 -6.85 -15.24
C ILE A 63 1.39 -6.96 -16.58
N HIS A 64 2.02 -6.50 -17.67
CA HIS A 64 1.42 -6.56 -19.01
C HIS A 64 1.27 -7.99 -19.53
N MET A 65 2.17 -8.90 -19.16
CA MET A 65 2.05 -10.33 -19.43
C MET A 65 0.97 -11.03 -18.58
N GLY A 66 0.37 -10.33 -17.60
CA GLY A 66 -0.64 -10.90 -16.69
C GLY A 66 -0.07 -11.88 -15.66
N LYS A 67 1.26 -11.94 -15.49
CA LYS A 67 1.93 -12.79 -14.49
C LYS A 67 1.88 -12.18 -13.10
N LEU A 68 1.97 -10.85 -13.02
CA LEU A 68 1.83 -10.07 -11.79
C LEU A 68 0.60 -9.18 -11.88
N ARG A 69 -0.28 -9.22 -10.89
CA ARG A 69 -1.50 -8.41 -10.86
C ARG A 69 -1.21 -7.10 -10.13
N ALA A 70 -1.82 -6.01 -10.60
CA ALA A 70 -1.70 -4.72 -9.98
C ALA A 70 -3.08 -4.04 -9.88
N LEU A 71 -3.24 -3.23 -8.84
CA LEU A 71 -4.37 -2.31 -8.69
C LEU A 71 -4.01 -0.99 -9.34
N LYS A 72 -4.93 -0.42 -10.12
CA LYS A 72 -4.79 0.89 -10.74
C LYS A 72 -5.73 1.87 -10.05
N LEU A 73 -5.27 2.47 -8.96
CA LEU A 73 -6.01 3.43 -8.14
C LEU A 73 -5.23 4.75 -8.11
N GLY A 74 -5.33 5.51 -9.20
CA GLY A 74 -4.50 6.69 -9.47
C GLY A 74 -3.08 6.31 -9.94
N ASP A 75 -2.37 5.54 -9.12
CA ASP A 75 -1.07 4.95 -9.47
C ASP A 75 -1.18 3.41 -9.53
N THR A 76 -0.17 2.78 -10.14
CA THR A 76 -0.04 1.32 -10.20
C THR A 76 0.55 0.82 -8.89
N ALA A 77 -0.27 0.08 -8.13
CA ALA A 77 0.12 -0.46 -6.84
C ALA A 77 -0.08 -1.98 -6.81
N ILE A 78 0.91 -2.71 -6.30
CA ILE A 78 0.88 -4.16 -6.17
C ILE A 78 0.59 -4.52 -4.70
N PRO A 79 -0.47 -5.28 -4.40
CA PRO A 79 -0.74 -5.77 -3.05
C PRO A 79 0.33 -6.73 -2.54
N ASP A 80 0.63 -6.70 -1.23
CA ASP A 80 1.61 -7.62 -0.62
C ASP A 80 1.24 -9.09 -0.88
N ALA A 81 -0.03 -9.45 -0.72
CA ALA A 81 -0.52 -10.81 -0.95
C ALA A 81 -0.32 -11.30 -2.40
N GLU A 82 -0.28 -10.37 -3.37
CA GLU A 82 -0.03 -10.70 -4.77
C GLU A 82 1.46 -10.91 -5.05
N ILE A 83 2.34 -10.19 -4.36
CA ILE A 83 3.79 -10.43 -4.39
C ILE A 83 4.08 -11.83 -3.85
N ASP A 84 3.50 -12.18 -2.70
CA ASP A 84 3.65 -13.50 -2.10
C ASP A 84 3.14 -14.61 -3.03
N ARG A 85 1.93 -14.44 -3.59
CA ARG A 85 1.36 -15.38 -4.57
C ARG A 85 2.23 -15.50 -5.82
N PHE A 86 2.84 -14.41 -6.28
CA PHE A 86 3.75 -14.43 -7.43
C PHE A 86 5.03 -15.20 -7.15
N LEU A 87 5.65 -14.99 -5.99
CA LEU A 87 6.85 -15.71 -5.58
C LEU A 87 6.60 -17.21 -5.46
N THR A 88 5.51 -17.61 -4.81
CA THR A 88 5.12 -19.03 -4.71
C THR A 88 4.92 -19.65 -6.10
N TRP A 89 4.17 -18.97 -6.98
CA TRP A 89 3.97 -19.45 -8.34
C TRP A 89 5.27 -19.56 -9.15
N ALA A 90 6.18 -18.59 -9.02
CA ALA A 90 7.46 -18.59 -9.73
C ALA A 90 8.36 -19.75 -9.26
N LEU A 91 8.36 -20.04 -7.95
CA LEU A 91 9.07 -21.18 -7.37
C LEU A 91 8.47 -22.51 -7.85
N ASP A 92 7.14 -22.65 -7.77
CA ASP A 92 6.45 -23.91 -8.11
C ASP A 92 6.53 -24.24 -9.61
N SER A 93 6.48 -23.22 -10.47
CA SER A 93 6.52 -23.42 -11.92
C SER A 93 7.93 -23.69 -12.45
N GLY A 94 8.98 -23.37 -11.68
CA GLY A 94 10.36 -23.42 -12.15
C GLY A 94 10.61 -22.52 -13.37
N ALA A 95 9.78 -21.49 -13.58
CA ALA A 95 9.83 -20.66 -14.77
C ALA A 95 11.04 -19.71 -14.76
N ASP A 96 11.79 -19.68 -15.86
CA ASP A 96 12.79 -18.64 -16.09
C ASP A 96 12.09 -17.34 -16.49
N LEU A 97 11.93 -16.44 -15.52
CA LEU A 97 11.26 -15.16 -15.70
C LEU A 97 12.01 -14.24 -16.69
N ASN A 98 13.33 -14.35 -16.81
CA ASN A 98 14.09 -13.53 -17.76
C ASN A 98 13.79 -13.96 -19.20
N ALA A 99 13.82 -15.27 -19.46
CA ALA A 99 13.48 -15.81 -20.78
C ALA A 99 12.06 -15.42 -21.21
N LEU A 100 11.09 -15.47 -20.29
CA LEU A 100 9.72 -15.04 -20.56
C LEU A 100 9.61 -13.54 -20.91
N ILE A 101 10.35 -12.68 -20.18
CA ILE A 101 10.37 -11.23 -20.45
C ILE A 101 11.02 -10.94 -21.81
N ASP A 102 12.11 -11.62 -22.13
CA ASP A 102 12.82 -11.41 -23.41
C ASP A 102 11.96 -11.84 -24.60
N GLN A 103 11.27 -12.99 -24.49
CA GLN A 103 10.32 -13.43 -25.49
C GLN A 103 9.20 -12.39 -25.68
N TYR A 104 8.60 -11.92 -24.58
CA TYR A 104 7.55 -10.91 -24.64
C TYR A 104 8.01 -9.64 -25.37
N ARG A 105 9.22 -9.13 -25.08
CA ARG A 105 9.77 -7.94 -25.73
C ARG A 105 10.00 -8.14 -27.23
N GLN A 106 10.49 -9.30 -27.63
CA GLN A 106 10.68 -9.64 -29.04
C GLN A 106 9.33 -9.67 -29.78
N GLU A 107 8.30 -10.26 -29.18
CA GLU A 107 6.94 -10.28 -29.75
C GLU A 107 6.36 -8.87 -29.90
N GLN A 108 6.53 -7.99 -28.90
CA GLN A 108 6.09 -6.60 -29.01
C GLN A 108 6.82 -5.84 -30.12
N LYS A 109 8.13 -6.11 -30.31
CA LYS A 109 8.91 -5.50 -31.38
C LYS A 109 8.47 -5.98 -32.76
N ALA A 110 8.16 -7.27 -32.92
CA ALA A 110 7.67 -7.83 -34.18
C ALA A 110 6.32 -7.21 -34.58
N LYS A 111 5.37 -7.12 -33.65
CA LYS A 111 4.05 -6.50 -33.87
C LYS A 111 4.17 -5.04 -34.36
N GLN A 112 5.08 -4.27 -33.77
CA GLN A 112 5.31 -2.88 -34.19
C GLN A 112 5.90 -2.74 -35.59
N GLN A 113 6.67 -3.73 -36.06
CA GLN A 113 7.26 -3.73 -37.41
C GLN A 113 6.28 -4.17 -38.49
N GLU A 114 5.35 -5.08 -38.18
CA GLU A 114 4.29 -5.52 -39.09
C GLU A 114 3.23 -4.43 -39.37
N GLU A 115 3.01 -3.50 -38.44
CA GLU A 115 2.06 -2.40 -38.59
C GLU A 115 2.62 -1.22 -39.43
N GLN A 116 3.94 -1.14 -39.68
CA GLN A 116 4.59 -0.02 -40.38
C GLN A 116 4.88 -0.14 -41.91
N PRO A 117 4.67 -1.25 -42.65
CA PRO A 117 5.04 -1.30 -44.07
C PRO A 117 4.02 -0.68 -45.04
N ALA A 118 2.83 -0.23 -44.59
CA ALA A 118 1.76 0.16 -45.52
C ALA A 118 1.70 1.65 -45.95
N GLN A 119 2.44 2.57 -45.30
CA GLN A 119 2.25 4.01 -45.55
C GLN A 119 3.42 4.76 -46.21
N SER A 120 4.61 4.14 -46.39
CA SER A 120 5.76 4.84 -46.95
C SER A 120 5.92 4.73 -48.48
N GLY A 121 5.06 3.97 -49.17
CA GLY A 121 5.21 3.65 -50.60
C GLY A 121 4.49 4.55 -51.62
N ARG A 122 3.82 5.65 -51.22
CA ARG A 122 2.89 6.37 -52.12
C ARG A 122 3.12 7.87 -52.35
N LEU A 123 4.28 8.46 -52.03
CA LEU A 123 4.42 9.93 -52.12
C LEU A 123 5.70 10.52 -52.75
N PHE A 124 6.45 9.81 -53.60
CA PHE A 124 7.66 10.39 -54.23
C PHE A 124 7.88 10.01 -55.70
N SER A 125 6.84 10.07 -56.56
CA SER A 125 7.03 9.80 -58.00
C SER A 125 6.30 10.74 -58.96
N MET A 126 6.09 12.01 -58.63
CA MET A 126 5.59 13.00 -59.59
C MET A 126 6.14 14.41 -59.34
N GLU A 127 7.43 14.64 -59.64
CA GLU A 127 7.92 16.01 -59.91
C GLU A 127 9.27 15.99 -60.62
N ARG A 128 9.31 15.41 -61.82
CA ARG A 128 10.35 15.70 -62.82
C ARG A 128 9.69 15.80 -64.19
N LYS A 129 9.27 17.02 -64.55
CA LYS A 129 9.25 17.56 -65.92
C LYS A 129 8.48 18.88 -65.91
N ALA A 130 9.19 20.00 -65.86
CA ALA A 130 8.80 21.20 -66.58
C ALA A 130 9.98 22.18 -66.66
N LYS A 131 10.28 22.59 -67.90
CA LYS A 131 11.02 23.79 -68.31
C LYS A 131 12.54 23.68 -68.42
N HIS A 132 12.97 23.13 -69.55
CA HIS A 132 14.02 23.76 -70.34
C HIS A 132 13.59 23.67 -71.81
N ASP A 133 13.07 24.78 -72.34
CA ASP A 133 12.97 25.14 -73.76
C ASP A 133 12.72 26.64 -73.82
#